data_AF-S4VUR6-F1
#
_entry.id   AF-S4VUR6-F1
#
_cell.length_a   1.000
_cell.length_b   1.000
_cell.length_c   1.000
_cell.angle_alpha   90.00
_cell.angle_beta   90.00
_cell.angle_gamma   90.00
#
_symmetry.space_group_name_H-M   'P 1'
#
loop_
_entity.id
_entity.type
_entity.pdbx_description
1 polymer ?
#
loop_
_entity_poly.entity_id
_entity_poly.type
_entity_poly.pdbx_seq_one_letter_code
_entity_poly.pdbx_strand_id
1 'polypeptide(L)'
;MLIKLFRLVTDIPGSTSASFGQERMCYESPRPTLGIHRFAFILFQQLGRETVCSPDYRQNFNSRGFAEIYNLGSPVAALYFNCQREAGPGGRRTYR
;
A
#
# COMPACT_ATOMS: atom_id res chain seq x y z
N MET A 1 -5.41 -9.42 11.20
CA MET A 1 -5.21 -8.23 10.34
C MET A 1 -4.61 -8.72 9.03
N LEU A 2 -5.42 -8.78 7.97
CA LEU A 2 -4.93 -9.13 6.63
C LEU A 2 -4.38 -7.85 5.99
N ILE A 3 -3.17 -7.89 5.44
CA ILE A 3 -2.62 -6.78 4.67
C ILE A 3 -3.28 -6.79 3.29
N LYS A 4 -3.73 -5.61 2.84
CA LYS A 4 -4.29 -5.39 1.51
C LYS A 4 -3.42 -4.38 0.76
N LEU A 5 -3.14 -4.66 -0.50
CA LEU A 5 -2.43 -3.75 -1.39
C LEU A 5 -3.40 -2.70 -1.97
N PHE A 6 -3.25 -1.44 -1.54
CA PHE A 6 -4.10 -0.34 -1.99
C PHE A 6 -3.61 0.34 -3.27
N ARG A 7 -2.30 0.37 -3.49
CA ARG A 7 -1.68 0.97 -4.66
C ARG A 7 -0.32 0.30 -4.91
N LEU A 8 0.06 0.16 -6.17
CA LEU A 8 1.40 -0.24 -6.58
C LEU A 8 1.87 0.63 -7.73
N VAL A 9 3.01 1.28 -7.54
CA VAL A 9 3.70 2.06 -8.56
C VAL A 9 5.12 1.50 -8.66
N THR A 10 5.57 1.18 -9.87
CA THR A 10 6.92 0.69 -10.16
C THR A 10 7.69 1.70 -10.99
N ASP A 11 8.98 1.46 -11.18
CA ASP A 11 9.84 2.16 -12.13
C ASP A 11 9.92 3.67 -11.91
N ILE A 12 9.78 4.11 -10.65
CA ILE A 12 9.92 5.51 -10.25
C ILE A 12 11.40 5.92 -10.41
N PRO A 13 11.73 6.91 -11.26
CA PRO A 13 13.10 7.40 -11.36
C PRO A 13 13.58 8.00 -10.04
N GLY A 14 14.85 7.76 -9.68
CA GLY A 14 15.45 8.33 -8.48
C GLY A 14 15.30 9.85 -8.42
N SER A 15 15.10 10.41 -7.23
CA SER A 15 14.82 11.84 -6.96
C SER A 15 13.51 12.41 -7.53
N THR A 16 12.64 11.56 -8.09
CA THR A 16 11.30 11.98 -8.57
C THR A 16 10.19 11.47 -7.64
N SER A 17 8.92 11.70 -8.03
CA SER A 17 7.73 11.24 -7.31
C SER A 17 7.04 10.06 -8.00
N ALA A 18 6.13 9.41 -7.29
CA ALA A 18 5.33 8.30 -7.82
C ALA A 18 4.50 8.64 -9.07
N SER A 19 4.32 9.92 -9.41
CA SER A 19 3.69 10.35 -10.66
C SER A 19 4.53 10.08 -11.92
N PHE A 20 5.83 9.86 -11.78
CA PHE A 20 6.74 9.53 -12.89
C PHE A 20 6.97 8.03 -13.05
N GLY A 21 6.40 7.21 -12.16
CA GLY A 21 6.46 5.75 -12.25
C GLY A 21 5.31 5.15 -13.04
N GLN A 22 5.34 3.83 -13.19
CA GLN A 22 4.30 3.02 -13.82
C GLN A 22 3.30 2.57 -12.76
N GLU A 23 2.05 3.03 -12.86
CA GLU A 23 1.00 2.57 -11.97
C GLU A 23 0.53 1.16 -12.39
N ARG A 24 1.00 0.15 -11.66
CA ARG A 24 0.63 -1.25 -11.88
C ARG A 24 -0.69 -1.62 -11.22
N MET A 25 -1.05 -0.92 -10.14
CA MET A 25 -2.35 -1.03 -9.50
C MET A 25 -2.83 0.34 -9.04
N CYS A 26 -3.97 0.77 -9.58
CA CYS A 26 -4.60 2.03 -9.22
C CYS A 26 -4.87 2.14 -7.72
N TYR A 27 -4.79 3.37 -7.22
CA TYR A 27 -5.12 3.67 -5.83
C TYR A 27 -6.57 3.29 -5.52
N GLU A 28 -6.76 2.46 -4.50
CA GLU A 28 -8.07 2.19 -3.92
C GLU A 28 -8.18 2.95 -2.59
N SER A 29 -9.18 3.83 -2.48
CA SER A 29 -9.39 4.58 -1.24
C SER A 29 -9.72 3.64 -0.08
N PRO A 30 -9.04 3.77 1.07
CA PRO A 30 -9.29 2.91 2.21
C PRO A 30 -10.66 3.17 2.84
N ARG A 31 -11.37 2.09 3.18
CA ARG A 31 -12.68 2.12 3.85
C ARG A 31 -12.65 1.24 5.10
N PRO A 32 -11.93 1.63 6.17
CA PRO A 32 -11.89 0.86 7.40
C PRO A 32 -13.30 0.75 7.98
N THR A 33 -13.76 -0.47 8.23
CA THR A 33 -15.12 -0.75 8.75
C THR A 33 -15.15 -0.77 10.27
N LEU A 34 -14.14 -1.37 10.89
CA LEU A 34 -14.03 -1.59 12.33
C LEU A 34 -12.60 -1.40 12.81
N GLY A 35 -12.43 -0.75 13.96
CA GLY A 35 -11.13 -0.55 14.60
C GLY A 35 -10.23 0.48 13.90
N ILE A 36 -8.98 0.53 14.37
CA ILE A 36 -7.93 1.40 13.84
C ILE A 36 -7.04 0.58 12.90
N HIS A 37 -6.92 1.03 11.66
CA HIS A 37 -6.13 0.39 10.61
C HIS A 37 -4.85 1.18 10.37
N ARG A 38 -3.75 0.46 10.16
CA ARG A 38 -2.48 1.05 9.74
C ARG A 38 -2.37 1.00 8.23
N PHE A 39 -2.14 2.15 7.61
CA PHE A 39 -1.84 2.28 6.19
C PHE A 39 -0.37 2.59 6.05
N ALA A 40 0.36 1.70 5.39
CA ALA A 40 1.81 1.81 5.22
C ALA A 40 2.16 2.10 3.76
N PHE A 41 3.04 3.08 3.57
CA PHE A 41 3.80 3.28 2.35
C PHE A 41 5.18 2.66 2.55
N ILE A 42 5.58 1.77 1.65
CA ILE A 42 6.88 1.08 1.70
C ILE A 42 7.57 1.32 0.36
N LEU A 43 8.78 1.85 0.39
CA LEU A 43 9.59 2.11 -0.79
C LEU A 43 10.72 1.09 -0.87
N PHE A 44 10.89 0.50 -2.04
CA PHE A 44 11.95 -0.43 -2.36
C PHE A 44 12.80 0.09 -3.51
N GLN A 45 14.07 -0.30 -3.56
CA GLN A 45 14.95 -0.03 -4.69
C GLN A 45 14.91 -1.20 -5.67
N GLN A 46 14.51 -0.95 -6.91
CA GLN A 46 14.57 -1.95 -7.98
C GLN A 46 15.99 -2.09 -8.52
N LEU A 47 16.36 -3.32 -8.90
CA LEU A 47 17.64 -3.60 -9.58
C LEU A 47 17.67 -3.07 -11.02
N GLY A 48 16.51 -2.85 -11.64
CA GLY A 48 16.36 -2.32 -12.99
C GLY A 48 14.90 -1.98 -13.30
N ARG A 49 14.66 -1.32 -14.43
CA ARG A 49 13.30 -1.01 -14.89
C ARG A 49 12.59 -2.26 -15.39
N GLU A 50 11.26 -2.26 -15.28
CA GLU A 50 10.38 -3.32 -15.79
C GLU A 50 10.65 -4.70 -15.17
N THR A 51 11.24 -4.71 -13.96
CA THR A 51 11.60 -5.94 -13.22
C THR A 51 10.50 -6.41 -12.27
N VAL A 52 9.44 -5.62 -12.07
CA VAL A 52 8.39 -5.87 -11.08
C VAL A 52 7.03 -5.92 -11.76
N CYS A 53 6.29 -7.01 -11.55
CA CYS A 53 4.92 -7.18 -12.02
C CYS A 53 3.91 -7.01 -10.87
N SER A 54 2.67 -6.64 -11.23
CA SER A 54 1.56 -6.60 -10.28
C SER A 54 1.18 -8.01 -9.82
N PRO A 55 0.81 -8.21 -8.54
CA PRO A 55 0.15 -9.44 -8.12
C PRO A 55 -1.24 -9.57 -8.75
N ASP A 56 -1.81 -10.76 -8.79
CA ASP A 56 -3.17 -10.97 -9.33
C ASP A 56 -4.28 -10.47 -8.39
N TYR A 57 -3.99 -10.44 -7.09
CA TYR A 57 -4.95 -10.10 -6.04
C TYR A 57 -4.38 -9.09 -5.06
N ARG A 58 -5.26 -8.24 -4.52
CA ARG A 58 -4.89 -7.20 -3.54
C ARG A 58 -4.92 -7.71 -2.10
N GLN A 59 -5.80 -8.66 -1.81
CA GLN A 59 -5.99 -9.26 -0.51
C GLN A 59 -4.85 -10.21 -0.14
N ASN A 60 -4.61 -10.38 1.17
CA ASN A 60 -3.56 -11.26 1.69
C ASN A 60 -2.17 -10.93 1.15
N PHE A 61 -1.93 -9.66 0.85
CA PHE A 61 -0.65 -9.22 0.30
C PHE A 61 0.46 -9.36 1.34
N ASN A 62 1.59 -9.94 0.95
CA ASN A 62 2.76 -10.05 1.80
C ASN A 62 3.91 -9.22 1.20
N SER A 63 4.22 -8.08 1.82
CA SER A 63 5.28 -7.19 1.35
C SER A 63 6.67 -7.81 1.41
N ARG A 64 6.94 -8.69 2.38
CA ARG A 64 8.23 -9.38 2.50
C ARG A 64 8.39 -10.42 1.38
N GLY A 65 7.38 -11.28 1.20
CA GLY A 65 7.39 -12.26 0.12
C GLY A 65 7.46 -11.60 -1.26
N PHE A 66 6.78 -10.46 -1.45
CA PHE A 66 6.89 -9.66 -2.67
C PHE A 66 8.32 -9.14 -2.91
N ALA A 67 8.98 -8.63 -1.86
CA ALA A 67 10.36 -8.17 -1.95
C ALA A 67 11.35 -9.30 -2.27
N GLU A 68 11.12 -10.50 -1.72
CA GLU A 68 11.91 -11.70 -2.00
C GLU A 68 11.77 -12.14 -3.47
N ILE A 69 10.53 -12.24 -3.99
CA ILE A 69 10.27 -12.67 -5.37
C ILE A 69 10.95 -11.75 -6.39
N TYR A 70 10.93 -10.43 -6.15
CA TYR A 70 11.47 -9.44 -7.07
C TYR A 70 12.88 -8.96 -6.72
N ASN A 71 13.56 -9.61 -5.79
CA ASN A 71 14.93 -9.25 -5.35
C ASN A 71 15.08 -7.77 -4.95
N LEU A 72 14.07 -7.23 -4.26
CA LEU A 72 14.00 -5.82 -3.86
C LEU A 72 14.81 -5.52 -2.59
N GLY A 73 15.27 -6.55 -1.89
CA GLY A 73 16.00 -6.42 -0.63
C GLY A 73 15.14 -5.83 0.49
N SER A 74 15.79 -5.09 1.41
CA SER A 74 15.09 -4.40 2.50
C SER A 74 14.49 -3.07 2.01
N PRO A 75 13.35 -2.62 2.59
CA PRO A 75 12.80 -1.30 2.29
C PRO A 75 13.83 -0.19 2.50
N VAL A 76 13.92 0.76 1.57
CA VAL A 76 14.78 1.95 1.70
C VAL A 76 14.08 3.09 2.45
N ALA A 77 12.75 3.06 2.50
CA ALA A 77 11.94 3.95 3.33
C ALA A 77 10.60 3.29 3.66
N ALA A 78 10.04 3.63 4.82
CA ALA A 78 8.69 3.23 5.20
C ALA A 78 8.04 4.31 6.07
N LEU A 79 6.75 4.55 5.86
CA LEU A 79 5.91 5.41 6.70
C LEU A 79 4.58 4.72 6.87
N TYR A 80 3.94 4.90 8.04
CA TYR A 80 2.56 4.52 8.20
C TYR A 80 1.76 5.60 8.93
N PHE A 81 0.44 5.56 8.71
CA PHE A 81 -0.51 6.34 9.48
C PHE A 81 -1.67 5.46 9.94
N ASN A 82 -2.33 5.89 11.02
CA ASN A 82 -3.52 5.24 11.52
C ASN A 82 -4.76 5.88 10.90
N CYS A 83 -5.74 5.07 10.54
CA CYS A 83 -7.02 5.54 10.03
C CYS A 83 -8.14 4.65 10.58
N GLN A 84 -9.27 5.26 10.89
CA GLN A 84 -10.47 4.60 11.39
C GLN A 84 -11.69 5.13 10.65
N ARG A 85 -12.83 4.44 10.78
CA ARG A 85 -14.10 4.95 10.26
C ARG A 85 -14.40 6.32 10.86
N GLU A 86 -14.82 7.28 10.02
CA GLU A 86 -15.09 8.67 10.42
C GLU A 86 -16.09 8.78 11.58
N ALA A 87 -17.17 8.00 11.56
CA ALA A 87 -18.17 7.94 12.63
C ALA A 87 -17.68 7.26 13.94
N GLY A 88 -16.40 6.89 14.01
CA GLY A 88 -15.80 6.15 15.10
C GLY A 88 -16.40 4.74 15.28
N PRO A 89 -15.95 4.00 16.31
CA PRO A 89 -16.48 2.68 16.65
C PRO A 89 -17.94 2.70 17.12
N GLY A 90 -18.47 3.85 17.53
CA GLY A 90 -19.76 3.98 18.21
C GLY A 90 -20.63 5.12 17.67
N GLY A 91 -20.77 5.23 16.35
CA GLY A 91 -21.60 6.25 15.71
C GLY A 91 -22.95 6.37 16.43
N ARG A 92 -23.16 7.49 17.13
CA ARG A 92 -24.44 7.78 17.76
C ARG A 92 -25.48 7.83 16.64
N ARG A 93 -26.42 6.89 16.66
CA ARG A 93 -27.69 7.05 15.96
C ARG A 93 -28.39 8.23 16.62
N THR A 94 -28.24 9.43 16.06
CA THR A 94 -29.16 10.52 16.37
C THR A 94 -30.47 10.17 15.70
N TYR A 95 -31.42 9.63 16.48
CA TYR A 95 -32.81 9.60 16.06
C TYR A 95 -33.25 11.05 15.90
N ARG A 96 -33.49 11.48 14.66
CA ARG A 96 -34.31 12.66 14.37
C ARG A 96 -35.76 12.21 14.34
#